data_AF-A0A5C6BQX9-F1
#
_entry.id   AF-A0A5C6BQX9-F1
#
_cell.length_a   1.000
_cell.length_b   1.000
_cell.length_c   1.000
_cell.angle_alpha   90.00
_cell.angle_beta   90.00
_cell.angle_gamma   90.00
#
_symmetry.space_group_name_H-M   'P 1'
#
loop_
_entity.id
_entity.type
_entity.pdbx_description
1 polymer ?
#
loop_
_entity_poly.entity_id
_entity_poly.type
_entity_poly.pdbx_seq_one_letter_code
_entity_poly.pdbx_strand_id
1 'polypeptide(L)'
;MTLPRHDCLLLLEPEAQILYQALVSVKGGRSNALPIDDRVIARMNPAIAGRPDILGDRTSLTLYDGMDGMLENTFMNVKNRSKTITAELEIPKGGADGVILTQGGRFGGWCLYMKDGKPVYTYNYFGLERFTVAASSAVPAGAATVVLDFVYDGKKKDDVGKGGKVTISVDGKTVAQGRVGKTQPLIFSADETADVGLDNQTPVAKDIGVGRDATRFTGKIKKITLDVK
;
A
#
# COMPACT_ATOMS: atom_id res chain seq x y z
N MET A 1 17.18 40.40 2.89
CA MET A 1 18.29 39.44 2.73
C MET A 1 17.80 38.12 3.33
N THR A 2 17.40 37.20 2.48
CA THR A 2 16.71 35.94 2.79
C THR A 2 17.68 34.90 3.38
N LEU A 3 17.37 34.39 4.57
CA LEU A 3 18.09 33.28 5.20
C LEU A 3 17.78 31.95 4.47
N PRO A 4 18.79 31.10 4.20
CA PRO A 4 18.61 29.84 3.48
C PRO A 4 18.17 28.68 4.40
N ARG A 5 17.71 27.63 3.72
CA ARG A 5 16.99 26.44 4.17
C ARG A 5 17.78 25.59 5.19
N HIS A 6 17.03 24.85 6.01
CA HIS A 6 17.42 24.01 7.16
C HIS A 6 18.23 22.74 6.81
N ASP A 7 19.11 22.77 5.82
CA ASP A 7 19.96 21.62 5.42
C ASP A 7 21.35 21.60 6.08
N CYS A 8 21.56 22.31 7.20
CA CYS A 8 22.91 22.61 7.68
C CYS A 8 23.48 21.63 8.73
N LEU A 9 22.67 20.73 9.31
CA LEU A 9 23.10 19.90 10.46
C LEU A 9 24.15 18.83 10.10
N LEU A 10 24.17 18.35 8.87
CA LEU A 10 25.15 17.38 8.37
C LEU A 10 26.49 18.04 7.93
N LEU A 11 26.56 19.37 7.90
CA LEU A 11 27.73 20.14 7.47
C LEU A 11 28.49 20.80 8.63
N LEU A 12 28.04 20.58 9.87
CA LEU A 12 28.71 21.11 11.05
C LEU A 12 29.80 20.14 11.52
N GLU A 13 31.01 20.67 11.71
CA GLU A 13 32.10 19.97 12.40
C GLU A 13 31.60 19.41 13.75
N PRO A 14 32.10 18.25 14.23
CA PRO A 14 31.56 17.53 15.39
C PRO A 14 31.40 18.40 16.65
N GLU A 15 32.31 19.36 16.82
CA GLU A 15 32.35 20.31 17.93
C GLU A 15 31.16 21.29 17.92
N ALA A 16 30.70 21.69 16.73
CA ALA A 16 29.56 22.58 16.56
C ALA A 16 28.22 21.86 16.79
N GLN A 17 28.14 20.55 16.53
CA GLN A 17 26.99 19.72 16.89
C GLN A 17 26.85 19.60 18.42
N ILE A 18 27.95 19.39 19.14
CA ILE A 18 27.98 19.32 20.60
C ILE A 18 27.58 20.67 21.21
N LEU A 19 28.07 21.78 20.65
CA LEU A 19 27.74 23.13 21.12
C LEU A 19 26.25 23.46 20.93
N TYR A 20 25.65 23.04 19.80
CA TYR A 20 24.21 23.21 19.54
C TYR A 20 23.36 22.36 20.49
N GLN A 21 23.71 21.07 20.68
CA GLN A 21 23.06 20.20 21.65
C GLN A 21 23.10 20.80 23.05
N ALA A 22 24.26 21.30 23.49
CA ALA A 22 24.41 21.96 24.79
C ALA A 22 23.59 23.25 24.91
N LEU A 23 23.55 24.10 23.87
CA LEU A 23 22.73 25.31 23.83
C LEU A 23 21.23 25.02 23.90
N VAL A 24 20.78 23.94 23.26
CA VAL A 24 19.39 23.50 23.29
C VAL A 24 19.01 22.96 24.66
N SER A 25 19.88 22.18 25.31
CA SER A 25 19.67 21.72 26.70
C SER A 25 19.52 22.91 27.68
N VAL A 26 20.33 23.95 27.51
CA VAL A 26 20.33 25.14 28.37
C VAL A 26 19.13 26.06 28.09
N LYS A 27 18.68 26.20 26.83
CA LYS A 27 17.50 27.00 26.48
C LYS A 27 16.17 26.26 26.67
N GLY A 28 16.15 24.93 26.49
CA GLY A 28 15.00 24.07 26.75
C GLY A 28 14.57 24.10 28.22
N GLY A 29 15.53 24.27 29.14
CA GLY A 29 15.23 24.48 30.56
C GLY A 29 14.54 25.81 30.91
N ARG A 30 14.56 26.81 30.01
CA ARG A 30 13.87 28.11 30.21
C ARG A 30 12.55 28.24 29.44
N SER A 31 12.32 27.39 28.46
CA SER A 31 11.14 27.47 27.58
C SER A 31 10.33 26.17 27.50
N ASN A 32 10.71 25.11 28.24
CA ASN A 32 10.12 23.77 28.21
C ASN A 32 9.90 23.18 26.80
N ALA A 33 10.52 23.75 25.78
CA ALA A 33 10.41 23.31 24.40
C ALA A 33 11.63 22.48 24.06
N LEU A 34 11.43 21.17 23.96
CA LEU A 34 12.41 20.25 23.38
C LEU A 34 12.48 20.48 21.86
N PRO A 35 13.64 20.23 21.22
CA PRO A 35 13.76 20.31 19.77
C PRO A 35 12.78 19.33 19.11
N ILE A 36 11.99 19.84 18.18
CA ILE A 36 11.07 19.03 17.38
C ILE A 36 11.90 18.23 16.38
N ASP A 37 11.76 16.91 16.37
CA ASP A 37 12.34 16.05 15.34
C ASP A 37 11.61 16.26 14.01
N ASP A 38 12.24 17.04 13.13
CA ASP A 38 11.74 17.48 11.82
C ASP A 38 11.94 16.43 10.71
N ARG A 39 12.51 15.26 11.02
CA ARG A 39 12.70 14.14 10.08
C ARG A 39 11.39 13.40 9.79
N VAL A 40 10.31 14.13 9.54
CA VAL A 40 8.94 13.63 9.37
C VAL A 40 8.87 12.47 8.37
N ILE A 41 9.57 12.58 7.23
CA ILE A 41 9.60 11.53 6.20
C ILE A 41 10.26 10.24 6.71
N ALA A 42 11.41 10.35 7.40
CA ALA A 42 12.11 9.20 7.95
C ALA A 42 11.28 8.50 9.05
N ARG A 43 10.53 9.29 9.83
CA ARG A 43 9.67 8.82 10.92
C ARG A 43 8.46 7.99 10.43
N MET A 44 8.01 8.21 9.20
CA MET A 44 6.89 7.44 8.62
C MET A 44 7.26 5.98 8.35
N ASN A 45 8.54 5.68 8.06
CA ASN A 45 8.99 4.31 7.85
C ASN A 45 9.57 3.73 9.16
N PRO A 46 8.96 2.67 9.72
CA PRO A 46 9.39 2.11 11.00
C PRO A 46 10.86 1.66 11.00
N ALA A 47 11.32 1.05 9.90
CA ALA A 47 12.69 0.57 9.76
C ALA A 47 13.72 1.71 9.70
N ILE A 48 13.36 2.85 9.11
CA ILE A 48 14.23 4.05 9.09
C ILE A 48 14.21 4.74 10.45
N ALA A 49 13.03 4.80 11.08
CA ALA A 49 12.84 5.43 12.39
C ALA A 49 13.45 4.61 13.55
N GLY A 50 13.80 3.35 13.33
CA GLY A 50 14.30 2.44 14.38
C GLY A 50 13.24 2.08 15.43
N ARG A 51 11.95 2.16 15.08
CA ARG A 51 10.84 1.79 15.98
C ARG A 51 10.38 0.35 15.72
N PRO A 52 9.87 -0.36 16.75
CA PRO A 52 9.29 -1.68 16.55
C PRO A 52 8.17 -1.67 15.50
N ASP A 53 8.12 -2.74 14.72
CA ASP A 53 7.08 -3.04 13.74
C ASP A 53 6.38 -4.34 14.12
N ILE A 54 5.06 -4.40 14.00
CA ILE A 54 4.27 -5.57 14.42
C ILE A 54 4.51 -6.80 13.53
N LEU A 55 4.86 -6.57 12.26
CA LEU A 55 5.16 -7.61 11.29
C LEU A 55 6.64 -7.97 11.25
N GLY A 56 7.54 -7.08 11.72
CA GLY A 56 8.97 -7.33 11.77
C GLY A 56 9.52 -7.70 10.40
N ASP A 57 10.29 -8.78 10.32
CA ASP A 57 10.91 -9.25 9.08
C ASP A 57 10.01 -10.18 8.23
N ARG A 58 8.71 -10.28 8.56
CA ARG A 58 7.79 -11.13 7.79
C ARG A 58 7.68 -10.64 6.36
N THR A 59 7.76 -11.60 5.43
CA THR A 59 7.60 -11.38 3.99
C THR A 59 6.31 -11.97 3.43
N SER A 60 5.51 -12.65 4.26
CA SER A 60 4.23 -13.23 3.89
C SER A 60 3.16 -12.97 4.96
N LEU A 61 1.94 -12.70 4.53
CA LEU A 61 0.77 -12.47 5.38
C LEU A 61 -0.43 -13.25 4.83
N THR A 62 -1.06 -14.06 5.69
CA THR A 62 -2.31 -14.75 5.37
C THR A 62 -3.49 -13.98 5.94
N LEU A 63 -4.51 -13.77 5.11
CA LEU A 63 -5.69 -12.97 5.38
C LEU A 63 -6.96 -13.76 5.05
N TYR A 64 -8.04 -13.41 5.73
CA TYR A 64 -9.36 -14.04 5.58
C TYR A 64 -10.44 -12.97 5.43
N ASP A 65 -11.60 -13.38 4.92
CA ASP A 65 -12.76 -12.51 4.79
C ASP A 65 -13.13 -11.84 6.12
N GLY A 66 -13.46 -10.55 6.08
CA GLY A 66 -13.80 -9.76 7.26
C GLY A 66 -12.62 -9.19 8.03
N MET A 67 -11.38 -9.43 7.60
CA MET A 67 -10.22 -8.67 8.08
C MET A 67 -10.22 -7.30 7.40
N ASP A 68 -10.99 -6.38 7.99
CA ASP A 68 -11.13 -4.98 7.58
C ASP A 68 -10.56 -4.05 8.67
N GLY A 69 -10.35 -2.77 8.34
CA GLY A 69 -9.88 -1.75 9.27
C GLY A 69 -8.38 -1.80 9.61
N MET A 70 -7.56 -2.53 8.86
CA MET A 70 -6.13 -2.66 9.16
C MET A 70 -5.39 -1.38 8.75
N LEU A 71 -4.98 -0.58 9.74
CA LEU A 71 -4.21 0.65 9.51
C LEU A 71 -2.92 0.37 8.74
N GLU A 72 -2.44 1.37 7.97
CA GLU A 72 -1.31 1.20 7.06
C GLU A 72 -0.02 0.65 7.74
N ASN A 73 0.24 1.04 9.00
CA ASN A 73 1.38 0.55 9.79
C ASN A 73 1.16 -0.82 10.47
N THR A 74 -0.06 -1.35 10.42
CA THR A 74 -0.39 -2.70 10.91
C THR A 74 -0.42 -3.73 9.79
N PHE A 75 -0.51 -3.25 8.54
CA PHE A 75 -0.49 -4.07 7.33
C PHE A 75 0.93 -4.22 6.76
N MET A 76 1.13 -5.22 5.92
CA MET A 76 2.44 -5.48 5.32
C MET A 76 2.88 -4.32 4.42
N ASN A 77 4.12 -3.88 4.60
CA ASN A 77 4.67 -2.80 3.79
C ASN A 77 5.02 -3.28 2.38
N VAL A 78 4.12 -2.99 1.43
CA VAL A 78 4.26 -3.31 0.00
C VAL A 78 4.91 -2.20 -0.84
N LYS A 79 5.28 -1.06 -0.24
CA LYS A 79 5.75 0.12 -0.97
C LYS A 79 7.19 -0.10 -1.45
N ASN A 80 7.48 0.31 -2.68
CA ASN A 80 8.78 0.16 -3.35
C ASN A 80 9.29 -1.30 -3.43
N ARG A 81 8.38 -2.27 -3.47
CA ARG A 81 8.68 -3.70 -3.44
C ARG A 81 7.83 -4.45 -4.42
N SER A 82 8.31 -5.64 -4.83
CA SER A 82 7.47 -6.54 -5.60
C SER A 82 6.50 -7.23 -4.65
N LYS A 83 5.28 -7.50 -5.12
CA LYS A 83 4.29 -8.23 -4.33
C LYS A 83 3.53 -9.25 -5.16
N THR A 84 3.15 -10.33 -4.50
CA THR A 84 2.26 -11.35 -5.05
C THR A 84 1.05 -11.47 -4.13
N ILE A 85 -0.16 -11.39 -4.68
CA ILE A 85 -1.41 -11.64 -3.94
C ILE A 85 -2.04 -12.88 -4.53
N THR A 86 -2.17 -13.93 -3.73
CA THR A 86 -2.83 -15.19 -4.10
C THR A 86 -4.16 -15.28 -3.36
N ALA A 87 -5.27 -15.18 -4.08
CA ALA A 87 -6.62 -15.25 -3.51
C ALA A 87 -7.31 -16.55 -3.93
N GLU A 88 -7.63 -17.38 -2.93
CA GLU A 88 -8.44 -18.59 -3.10
C GLU A 88 -9.93 -18.22 -2.90
N LEU A 89 -10.71 -18.34 -3.97
CA LEU A 89 -12.08 -17.83 -4.05
C LEU A 89 -13.07 -18.96 -4.39
N GLU A 90 -14.34 -18.73 -4.05
CA GLU A 90 -15.48 -19.47 -4.57
C GLU A 90 -16.40 -18.50 -5.32
N ILE A 91 -16.55 -18.70 -6.63
CA ILE A 91 -17.37 -17.87 -7.51
C ILE A 91 -18.77 -18.49 -7.61
N PRO A 92 -19.85 -17.77 -7.25
CA PRO A 92 -21.19 -18.32 -7.31
C PRO A 92 -21.70 -18.42 -8.76
N LYS A 93 -22.81 -19.15 -8.95
CA LYS A 93 -23.53 -19.15 -10.23
C LYS A 93 -24.00 -17.72 -10.52
N GLY A 94 -23.62 -17.17 -11.67
CA GLY A 94 -23.89 -15.77 -12.04
C GLY A 94 -22.66 -14.87 -12.03
N GLY A 95 -21.52 -15.34 -11.52
CA GLY A 95 -20.29 -14.55 -11.42
C GLY A 95 -20.12 -13.89 -10.05
N ALA A 96 -19.00 -13.21 -9.85
CA ALA A 96 -18.71 -12.45 -8.65
C ALA A 96 -18.27 -11.03 -9.00
N ASP A 97 -18.53 -10.10 -8.10
CA ASP A 97 -18.19 -8.69 -8.16
C ASP A 97 -17.72 -8.23 -6.80
N GLY A 98 -17.00 -7.11 -6.75
CA GLY A 98 -16.54 -6.48 -5.51
C GLY A 98 -15.09 -6.79 -5.16
N VAL A 99 -14.67 -6.28 -4.01
CA VAL A 99 -13.26 -6.16 -3.62
C VAL A 99 -12.73 -7.47 -3.05
N ILE A 100 -11.58 -7.93 -3.56
CA ILE A 100 -10.89 -9.10 -2.99
C ILE A 100 -9.95 -8.64 -1.86
N LEU A 101 -9.05 -7.72 -2.18
CA LEU A 101 -8.13 -7.09 -1.23
C LEU A 101 -7.77 -5.69 -1.71
N THR A 102 -7.85 -4.72 -0.81
CA THR A 102 -7.46 -3.34 -1.08
C THR A 102 -6.58 -2.77 0.04
N GLN A 103 -5.86 -1.71 -0.28
CA GLN A 103 -5.20 -0.85 0.69
C GLN A 103 -5.18 0.59 0.18
N GLY A 104 -5.59 1.52 1.04
CA GLY A 104 -5.70 2.94 0.75
C GLY A 104 -7.12 3.32 0.34
N GLY A 105 -7.26 4.44 -0.37
CA GLY A 105 -8.56 4.91 -0.82
C GLY A 105 -8.52 5.88 -1.99
N ARG A 106 -9.45 6.84 -2.04
CA ARG A 106 -9.61 7.80 -3.14
C ARG A 106 -8.37 8.64 -3.40
N PHE A 107 -7.55 8.87 -2.37
CA PHE A 107 -6.33 9.67 -2.41
C PHE A 107 -5.07 8.86 -2.67
N GLY A 108 -5.14 7.54 -2.82
CA GLY A 108 -3.96 6.73 -3.10
C GLY A 108 -4.13 5.30 -2.65
N GLY A 109 -3.38 4.37 -3.26
CA GLY A 109 -3.45 2.96 -2.89
C GLY A 109 -3.69 2.03 -4.06
N TRP A 110 -4.17 0.83 -3.78
CA TRP A 110 -4.38 -0.22 -4.77
C TRP A 110 -5.54 -1.13 -4.38
N CYS A 111 -6.18 -1.75 -5.38
CA CYS A 111 -7.30 -2.65 -5.19
C CYS A 111 -7.23 -3.80 -6.20
N LEU A 112 -7.28 -5.04 -5.71
CA LEU A 112 -7.58 -6.23 -6.49
C LEU A 112 -9.06 -6.58 -6.25
N TYR A 113 -9.84 -6.68 -7.31
CA TYR A 113 -11.29 -6.84 -7.25
C TYR A 113 -11.83 -7.63 -8.44
N MET A 114 -13.11 -8.01 -8.37
CA MET A 114 -13.87 -8.51 -9.51
C MET A 114 -14.85 -7.46 -10.00
N LYS A 115 -15.01 -7.39 -11.33
CA LYS A 115 -16.04 -6.59 -11.99
C LYS A 115 -16.56 -7.30 -13.22
N ASP A 116 -17.87 -7.43 -13.34
CA ASP A 116 -18.56 -8.21 -14.36
C ASP A 116 -17.99 -9.65 -14.44
N GLY A 117 -17.67 -10.23 -13.28
CA GLY A 117 -17.01 -11.54 -13.17
C GLY A 117 -15.52 -11.59 -13.54
N LYS A 118 -14.90 -10.45 -13.85
CA LYS A 118 -13.52 -10.36 -14.35
C LYS A 118 -12.57 -9.85 -13.27
N PRO A 119 -11.40 -10.48 -13.07
CA PRO A 119 -10.36 -9.96 -12.20
C PRO A 119 -9.81 -8.64 -12.72
N VAL A 120 -9.74 -7.64 -11.85
CA VAL A 120 -9.23 -6.31 -12.14
C VAL A 120 -8.29 -5.86 -11.02
N TYR A 121 -7.19 -5.22 -11.40
CA TYR A 121 -6.30 -4.53 -10.49
C TYR A 121 -6.21 -3.06 -10.86
N THR A 122 -6.50 -2.19 -9.90
CA THR A 122 -6.34 -0.74 -10.06
C THR A 122 -5.32 -0.23 -9.05
N TYR A 123 -4.34 0.54 -9.53
CA TYR A 123 -3.43 1.31 -8.71
C TYR A 123 -3.78 2.80 -8.84
N ASN A 124 -4.09 3.45 -7.72
CA ASN A 124 -4.42 4.86 -7.64
C ASN A 124 -3.20 5.66 -7.18
N TYR A 125 -2.62 6.47 -8.07
CA TYR A 125 -1.51 7.35 -7.75
C TYR A 125 -2.03 8.72 -7.33
N PHE A 126 -2.11 8.96 -6.02
CA PHE A 126 -2.52 10.23 -5.39
C PHE A 126 -3.89 10.78 -5.82
N GLY A 127 -4.78 9.95 -6.39
CA GLY A 127 -5.99 10.42 -7.03
C GLY A 127 -5.77 11.13 -8.38
N LEU A 128 -4.52 11.41 -8.76
CA LEU A 128 -4.11 12.11 -9.98
C LEU A 128 -4.21 11.21 -11.21
N GLU A 129 -3.82 9.95 -11.05
CA GLU A 129 -3.77 8.97 -12.13
C GLU A 129 -4.15 7.58 -11.60
N ARG A 130 -4.86 6.79 -12.41
CA ARG A 130 -5.20 5.40 -12.08
C ARG A 130 -4.70 4.48 -13.18
N PHE A 131 -3.96 3.45 -12.79
CA PHE A 131 -3.50 2.40 -13.68
C PHE A 131 -4.35 1.16 -13.45
N THR A 132 -5.14 0.78 -14.45
CA THR A 132 -6.05 -0.36 -14.34
C THR A 132 -5.64 -1.47 -15.31
N VAL A 133 -5.55 -2.69 -14.80
CA VAL A 133 -5.27 -3.90 -15.56
C VAL A 133 -6.42 -4.87 -15.31
N ALA A 134 -7.15 -5.18 -16.38
CA ALA A 134 -8.38 -5.98 -16.31
C ALA A 134 -8.28 -7.21 -17.21
N ALA A 135 -8.80 -8.34 -16.75
CA ALA A 135 -9.00 -9.51 -17.59
C ALA A 135 -10.07 -9.24 -18.65
N SER A 136 -9.95 -9.88 -19.81
CA SER A 136 -10.95 -9.77 -20.89
C SER A 136 -12.18 -10.66 -20.65
N SER A 137 -12.00 -11.78 -19.96
CA SER A 137 -13.00 -12.83 -19.77
C SER A 137 -13.35 -13.03 -18.30
N ALA A 138 -14.62 -13.35 -18.04
CA ALA A 138 -15.09 -13.65 -16.70
C ALA A 138 -14.56 -15.01 -16.21
N VAL A 139 -14.40 -15.13 -14.89
CA VAL A 139 -14.03 -16.39 -14.23
C VAL A 139 -15.26 -17.29 -14.09
N PRO A 140 -15.18 -18.56 -14.50
CA PRO A 140 -16.29 -19.51 -14.32
C PRO A 140 -16.70 -19.68 -12.86
N ALA A 141 -17.95 -20.11 -12.65
CA ALA A 141 -18.43 -20.47 -11.33
C ALA A 141 -17.65 -21.68 -10.75
N GLY A 142 -17.48 -21.68 -9.42
CA GLY A 142 -16.75 -22.70 -8.67
C GLY A 142 -15.51 -22.17 -7.97
N ALA A 143 -14.64 -23.08 -7.52
CA ALA A 143 -13.37 -22.73 -6.92
C ALA A 143 -12.44 -22.11 -7.98
N ALA A 144 -11.79 -20.99 -7.63
CA ALA A 144 -10.82 -20.33 -8.49
C ALA A 144 -9.68 -19.73 -7.64
N THR A 145 -8.47 -19.78 -8.18
CA THR A 145 -7.29 -19.11 -7.59
C THR A 145 -6.91 -17.92 -8.45
N VAL A 146 -7.16 -16.71 -7.96
CA VAL A 146 -6.76 -15.46 -8.63
C VAL A 146 -5.41 -15.02 -8.07
N VAL A 147 -4.40 -14.86 -8.93
CA VAL A 147 -3.07 -14.40 -8.53
C VAL A 147 -2.74 -13.09 -9.23
N LEU A 148 -2.36 -12.08 -8.45
CA LEU A 148 -1.75 -10.85 -8.93
C LEU A 148 -0.25 -10.89 -8.65
N ASP A 149 0.57 -10.75 -9.69
CA ASP A 149 2.00 -10.48 -9.57
C ASP A 149 2.30 -9.05 -9.98
N PHE A 150 2.82 -8.27 -9.04
CA PHE A 150 3.36 -6.94 -9.26
C PHE A 150 4.88 -6.97 -9.13
N VAL A 151 5.56 -6.85 -10.27
CA VAL A 151 7.03 -6.79 -10.35
C VAL A 151 7.45 -5.33 -10.37
N TYR A 152 7.98 -4.85 -9.25
CA TYR A 152 8.44 -3.47 -9.09
C TYR A 152 9.71 -3.20 -9.90
N ASP A 153 9.78 -2.05 -10.55
CA ASP A 153 10.90 -1.72 -11.45
C ASP A 153 12.14 -1.17 -10.72
N GLY A 154 12.01 -0.74 -9.46
CA GLY A 154 13.15 -0.21 -8.71
C GLY A 154 14.17 -1.30 -8.39
N LYS A 155 15.44 -1.01 -8.65
CA LYS A 155 16.54 -1.99 -8.52
C LYS A 155 17.51 -1.62 -7.42
N LYS A 156 17.54 -0.36 -7.03
CA LYS A 156 18.43 0.19 -6.01
C LYS A 156 17.65 0.67 -4.81
N LYS A 157 18.32 0.81 -3.66
CA LYS A 157 17.70 1.24 -2.39
C LYS A 157 17.08 2.64 -2.46
N ASP A 158 17.64 3.49 -3.32
CA ASP A 158 17.23 4.86 -3.62
C ASP A 158 16.16 4.95 -4.72
N ASP A 159 15.83 3.85 -5.41
CA ASP A 159 14.73 3.80 -6.38
C ASP A 159 13.38 3.74 -5.66
N VAL A 160 12.84 4.91 -5.33
CA VAL A 160 11.52 5.06 -4.72
C VAL A 160 10.46 5.47 -5.75
N GLY A 161 9.23 5.00 -5.57
CA GLY A 161 8.07 5.39 -6.37
C GLY A 161 8.08 4.93 -7.83
N LYS A 162 8.91 3.95 -8.20
CA LYS A 162 8.96 3.42 -9.57
C LYS A 162 7.68 2.69 -9.93
N GLY A 163 7.49 2.46 -11.22
CA GLY A 163 6.39 1.64 -11.73
C GLY A 163 6.58 0.14 -11.47
N GLY A 164 5.78 -0.65 -12.16
CA GLY A 164 5.97 -2.10 -12.19
C GLY A 164 5.07 -2.79 -13.20
N LYS A 165 5.48 -4.00 -13.60
CA LYS A 165 4.66 -4.88 -14.43
C LYS A 165 3.61 -5.56 -13.56
N VAL A 166 2.37 -5.58 -14.05
CA VAL A 166 1.25 -6.30 -13.44
C VAL A 166 0.92 -7.50 -14.32
N THR A 167 0.78 -8.67 -13.70
CA THR A 167 0.21 -9.87 -14.32
C THR A 167 -0.91 -10.40 -13.43
N ILE A 168 -2.07 -10.69 -14.01
CA ILE A 168 -3.16 -11.38 -13.32
C ILE A 168 -3.31 -12.75 -13.95
N SER A 169 -3.39 -13.78 -13.12
CA SER A 169 -3.66 -15.15 -13.54
C SER A 169 -4.80 -15.77 -12.75
N VAL A 170 -5.48 -16.73 -13.38
CA VAL A 170 -6.56 -17.53 -12.80
C VAL A 170 -6.21 -18.98 -13.02
N ASP A 171 -6.12 -19.76 -11.93
CA ASP A 171 -5.77 -21.18 -11.95
C ASP A 171 -4.50 -21.47 -12.77
N GLY A 172 -3.48 -20.62 -12.58
CA GLY A 172 -2.19 -20.70 -13.25
C GLY A 172 -2.15 -20.17 -14.69
N LYS A 173 -3.28 -19.73 -15.27
CA LYS A 173 -3.33 -19.16 -16.62
C LYS A 173 -3.35 -17.64 -16.56
N THR A 174 -2.44 -16.98 -17.27
CA THR A 174 -2.45 -15.51 -17.38
C THR A 174 -3.70 -15.04 -18.12
N VAL A 175 -4.47 -14.13 -17.50
CA VAL A 175 -5.70 -13.56 -18.05
C VAL A 175 -5.61 -12.05 -18.32
N ALA A 176 -4.64 -11.37 -17.70
CA ALA A 176 -4.38 -9.95 -17.93
C ALA A 176 -2.91 -9.61 -17.71
N GLN A 177 -2.39 -8.66 -18.50
CA GLN A 177 -1.09 -8.06 -18.29
C GLN A 177 -1.16 -6.56 -18.53
N GLY A 178 -0.40 -5.80 -17.77
CA GLY A 178 -0.33 -4.35 -17.91
C GLY A 178 0.76 -3.75 -17.05
N ARG A 179 0.66 -2.44 -16.81
CA ARG A 179 1.73 -1.69 -16.15
C ARG A 179 1.17 -0.59 -15.27
N VAL A 180 1.78 -0.43 -14.12
CA VAL A 180 1.68 0.78 -13.28
C VAL A 180 2.87 1.66 -13.63
N GLY A 181 2.65 2.90 -14.04
CA GLY A 181 3.74 3.79 -14.49
C GLY A 181 4.61 4.31 -13.35
N LYS A 182 4.00 4.50 -12.16
CA LYS A 182 4.63 5.07 -10.96
C LYS A 182 3.83 4.71 -9.70
N THR A 183 4.49 4.69 -8.55
CA THR A 183 3.90 4.29 -7.27
C THR A 183 4.14 5.34 -6.19
N GLN A 184 3.34 5.28 -5.12
CA GLN A 184 3.52 6.10 -3.93
C GLN A 184 4.67 5.53 -3.08
N PRO A 185 5.74 6.32 -2.82
CA PRO A 185 6.94 5.80 -2.17
C PRO A 185 6.82 5.66 -0.65
N LEU A 186 5.89 6.37 0.00
CA LEU A 186 5.91 6.57 1.45
C LEU A 186 4.60 6.19 2.15
N ILE A 187 3.49 6.80 1.76
CA ILE A 187 2.18 6.61 2.40
C ILE A 187 1.10 6.47 1.34
N PHE A 188 0.12 5.60 1.56
CA PHE A 188 -1.08 5.52 0.73
C PHE A 188 -2.14 6.49 1.22
N SER A 189 -2.42 6.49 2.52
CA SER A 189 -3.24 7.50 3.18
C SER A 189 -3.02 7.49 4.71
N ALA A 190 -3.36 8.59 5.38
CA ALA A 190 -3.29 8.72 6.83
C ALA A 190 -4.57 8.25 7.55
N ASP A 191 -5.66 8.09 6.80
CA ASP A 191 -7.02 7.85 7.28
C ASP A 191 -7.63 6.52 6.77
N GLU A 192 -7.02 5.91 5.75
CA GLU A 192 -7.51 4.69 5.10
C GLU A 192 -6.81 3.41 5.57
N THR A 193 -7.45 2.29 5.23
CA THR A 193 -7.11 0.96 5.74
C THR A 193 -6.75 -0.02 4.62
N ALA A 194 -6.25 -1.19 5.03
CA ALA A 194 -6.27 -2.39 4.20
C ALA A 194 -7.45 -3.25 4.60
N ASP A 195 -8.19 -3.74 3.61
CA ASP A 195 -9.49 -4.38 3.79
C ASP A 195 -9.63 -5.60 2.89
N VAL A 196 -10.13 -6.70 3.46
CA VAL A 196 -10.44 -7.95 2.75
C VAL A 196 -11.93 -8.05 2.49
N GLY A 197 -12.31 -8.28 1.24
CA GLY A 197 -13.69 -8.56 0.87
C GLY A 197 -14.58 -7.32 0.70
N LEU A 198 -14.09 -6.11 0.95
CA LEU A 198 -14.82 -4.84 0.75
C LEU A 198 -13.84 -3.65 0.75
N ASP A 199 -14.33 -2.48 0.34
CA ASP A 199 -13.67 -1.17 0.46
C ASP A 199 -14.69 -0.20 1.07
N ASN A 200 -14.59 0.04 2.39
CA ASN A 200 -15.69 0.61 3.19
C ASN A 200 -15.72 2.15 3.17
N GLN A 201 -14.56 2.76 3.01
CA GLN A 201 -14.37 4.19 3.22
C GLN A 201 -14.47 4.92 1.88
N THR A 202 -13.34 5.27 1.27
CA THR A 202 -13.30 5.89 -0.05
C THR A 202 -12.67 4.97 -1.08
N PRO A 203 -13.45 4.45 -2.04
CA PRO A 203 -12.96 3.44 -2.96
C PRO A 203 -11.72 3.83 -3.76
N VAL A 204 -10.72 2.96 -3.76
CA VAL A 204 -9.53 3.11 -4.60
C VAL A 204 -9.92 3.10 -6.08
N ALA A 205 -10.71 2.07 -6.46
CA ALA A 205 -11.29 1.91 -7.78
C ALA A 205 -12.60 2.70 -7.90
N LYS A 206 -12.82 3.37 -9.04
CA LYS A 206 -14.02 4.21 -9.22
C LYS A 206 -15.27 3.42 -9.63
N ASP A 207 -15.08 2.19 -10.10
CA ASP A 207 -16.09 1.42 -10.82
C ASP A 207 -16.63 0.22 -10.03
N ILE A 208 -16.49 0.27 -8.70
CA ILE A 208 -16.95 -0.77 -7.76
C ILE A 208 -18.06 -0.28 -6.81
N GLY A 209 -18.59 0.93 -7.03
CA GLY A 209 -19.55 1.55 -6.10
C GLY A 209 -18.87 2.18 -4.87
N VAL A 210 -19.65 2.61 -3.89
CA VAL A 210 -19.18 3.28 -2.65
C VAL A 210 -19.89 2.69 -1.43
N GLY A 211 -19.13 2.45 -0.36
CA GLY A 211 -19.62 1.94 0.90
C GLY A 211 -19.70 0.41 0.96
N ARG A 212 -19.85 -0.11 2.18
CA ARG A 212 -19.78 -1.54 2.50
C ARG A 212 -20.57 -2.43 1.54
N ASP A 213 -21.83 -2.12 1.28
CA ASP A 213 -22.71 -3.01 0.51
C ASP A 213 -22.38 -3.01 -0.99
N ALA A 214 -21.98 -1.87 -1.54
CA ALA A 214 -21.71 -1.73 -2.96
C ALA A 214 -20.35 -2.35 -3.36
N THR A 215 -19.35 -2.25 -2.48
CA THR A 215 -17.99 -2.76 -2.75
C THR A 215 -17.78 -4.20 -2.28
N ARG A 216 -18.73 -4.76 -1.52
CA ARG A 216 -18.65 -6.11 -0.95
C ARG A 216 -18.44 -7.16 -2.02
N PHE A 217 -17.49 -8.06 -1.79
CA PHE A 217 -17.31 -9.23 -2.62
C PHE A 217 -18.52 -10.16 -2.54
N THR A 218 -19.10 -10.48 -3.70
CA THR A 218 -20.30 -11.32 -3.80
C THR A 218 -19.99 -12.82 -3.87
N GLY A 219 -18.73 -13.20 -4.07
CA GLY A 219 -18.25 -14.57 -3.88
C GLY A 219 -17.81 -14.85 -2.44
N LYS A 220 -17.12 -15.98 -2.23
CA LYS A 220 -16.48 -16.28 -0.93
C LYS A 220 -14.97 -16.21 -1.04
N ILE A 221 -14.33 -15.54 -0.09
CA ILE A 221 -12.87 -15.54 0.06
C ILE A 221 -12.51 -16.63 1.06
N LYS A 222 -11.84 -17.70 0.60
CA LYS A 222 -11.37 -18.78 1.49
C LYS A 222 -10.11 -18.36 2.24
N LYS A 223 -9.19 -17.72 1.51
CA LYS A 223 -7.88 -17.30 2.02
C LYS A 223 -7.22 -16.37 1.01
N ILE A 224 -6.46 -15.40 1.50
CA ILE A 224 -5.55 -14.59 0.69
C ILE A 224 -4.15 -14.70 1.29
N THR A 225 -3.14 -14.93 0.46
CA THR A 225 -1.74 -14.82 0.85
C THR A 225 -1.12 -13.63 0.12
N LEU A 226 -0.57 -12.68 0.88
CA LEU A 226 0.22 -11.56 0.38
C LEU A 226 1.69 -11.84 0.66
N ASP A 227 2.48 -12.00 -0.38
CA ASP A 227 3.93 -12.12 -0.32
C ASP A 227 4.59 -10.84 -0.82
N VAL A 228 5.63 -10.37 -0.13
CA VAL A 228 6.39 -9.18 -0.50
C VAL A 228 7.87 -9.50 -0.59
N LYS A 229 8.47 -9.10 -1.71
CA LYS A 229 9.86 -9.32 -2.09
C LYS A 229 10.55 -7.96 -2.12
#